data_AF-A0A959NEI9-F1
#
_entry.id   AF-A0A959NEI9-F1
#
_cell.length_a   1.000
_cell.length_b   1.000
_cell.length_c   1.000
_cell.angle_alpha   90.00
_cell.angle_beta   90.00
_cell.angle_gamma   90.00
#
_symmetry.space_group_name_H-M   'P 1'
#
loop_
_entity.id
_entity.type
_entity.pdbx_description
1 polymer ?
#
loop_
_entity_poly.entity_id
_entity_poly.type
_entity_poly.pdbx_seq_one_letter_code
_entity_poly.pdbx_strand_id
1 'polypeptide(L)'
;KLLSNLAEKQDRSARFRTIISLILDGKEKQFEGICPGKIIDRKKGTHGFGYDPVFIPNGSAKTFAEMEQAEKAIFSHRRKATDKLVTFLNNLI
;
A
#
# COMPACT_ATOMS: atom_id res chain seq x y z
N LYS A 1 -16.35 11.21 -2.15
CA LYS A 1 -15.76 11.75 -0.91
C LYS A 1 -14.26 12.02 -1.02
N LEU A 2 -13.37 11.07 -1.35
CA LEU A 2 -11.92 11.35 -1.40
C LEU A 2 -11.54 12.49 -2.38
N LEU A 3 -11.87 12.34 -3.67
CA LEU A 3 -11.48 13.32 -4.69
C LEU A 3 -12.11 14.69 -4.45
N SER A 4 -13.39 14.73 -4.07
CA SER A 4 -14.09 15.97 -3.71
C SER A 4 -13.42 16.69 -2.54
N ASN A 5 -12.99 15.95 -1.51
CA ASN A 5 -12.33 16.53 -0.35
C ASN A 5 -10.91 17.04 -0.65
N LEU A 6 -10.31 16.55 -1.73
CA LEU A 6 -8.97 16.95 -2.16
C LEU A 6 -9.00 17.95 -3.33
N ALA A 7 -10.16 18.42 -3.80
CA ALA A 7 -10.28 19.19 -5.04
C ALA A 7 -9.36 20.44 -5.07
N GLU A 8 -9.24 21.16 -3.95
CA GLU A 8 -8.44 22.38 -3.82
C GLU A 8 -7.11 22.15 -3.08
N LYS A 9 -6.74 20.88 -2.81
CA LYS A 9 -5.52 20.54 -2.07
C LYS A 9 -4.36 20.35 -3.03
N GLN A 10 -3.33 21.20 -2.86
CA GLN A 10 -2.06 21.10 -3.60
C GLN A 10 -1.26 19.88 -3.15
N ASP A 11 -1.16 19.66 -1.83
CA ASP A 11 -0.56 18.44 -1.31
C ASP A 11 -1.54 17.27 -1.46
N ARG A 12 -1.13 16.31 -2.28
CA ARG A 12 -1.85 15.06 -2.53
C ARG A 12 -1.03 13.84 -2.15
N SER A 13 0.03 14.03 -1.36
CA SER A 13 0.82 12.94 -0.82
C SER A 13 -0.08 12.01 0.00
N ALA A 14 0.14 10.72 -0.18
CA ALA A 14 -0.63 9.69 0.49
C ALA A 14 0.23 8.45 0.68
N ARG A 15 -0.25 7.50 1.50
CA ARG A 15 0.39 6.20 1.63
C ARG A 15 -0.64 5.12 1.90
N PHE A 16 -0.41 3.95 1.32
CA PHE A 16 -0.97 2.73 1.87
C PHE A 16 -0.09 2.20 3.00
N ARG A 17 -0.73 1.66 4.04
CA ARG A 17 -0.07 1.06 5.20
C ARG A 17 -0.76 -0.26 5.53
N THR A 18 0.03 -1.30 5.78
CA THR A 18 -0.43 -2.56 6.37
C THR A 18 0.28 -2.78 7.68
N ILE A 19 -0.49 -3.11 8.72
CA ILE A 19 0.00 -3.63 9.99
C ILE A 19 -0.47 -5.08 10.09
N ILE A 20 0.45 -6.00 10.36
CA ILE A 20 0.14 -7.39 10.72
C ILE A 20 0.47 -7.57 12.19
N SER A 21 -0.52 -7.97 13.00
CA SER A 21 -0.32 -8.32 14.41
C SER A 21 -0.16 -9.83 14.55
N LEU A 22 0.97 -10.27 15.08
CA LEU A 22 1.22 -11.64 15.51
C LEU A 22 1.09 -11.70 17.03
N ILE A 23 0.27 -12.62 17.53
CA ILE A 23 0.22 -12.96 18.96
C ILE A 23 0.98 -14.28 19.12
N LEU A 24 2.09 -14.25 19.86
CA LEU A 24 2.92 -15.41 20.14
C LEU A 24 3.26 -15.44 21.63
N ASP A 25 2.98 -16.55 22.31
CA ASP A 25 3.18 -16.72 23.76
C ASP A 25 2.55 -15.60 24.59
N GLY A 26 1.35 -15.16 24.20
CA GLY A 26 0.62 -14.07 24.86
C GLY A 26 1.19 -12.66 24.61
N LYS A 27 2.22 -12.51 23.77
CA LYS A 27 2.81 -11.22 23.41
C LYS A 27 2.42 -10.81 21.99
N GLU A 28 2.01 -9.55 21.81
CA GLU A 28 1.77 -8.98 20.48
C GLU A 28 3.08 -8.44 19.87
N LYS A 29 3.31 -8.75 18.59
CA LYS A 29 4.32 -8.12 17.76
C LYS A 29 3.70 -7.66 16.45
N GLN A 30 3.96 -6.42 16.07
CA GLN A 30 3.43 -5.82 14.84
C GLN A 30 4.47 -5.71 13.74
N PHE A 31 4.05 -5.95 12.50
CA PHE A 31 4.87 -5.83 11.30
C PHE A 31 4.24 -4.85 10.34
N GLU A 32 4.99 -3.80 10.00
CA GLU A 32 4.50 -2.71 9.19
C GLU A 32 5.08 -2.71 7.78
N GLY A 33 4.21 -2.54 6.79
CA GLY A 33 4.58 -2.22 5.42
C GLY A 33 3.95 -0.93 4.97
N ILE A 34 4.75 -0.04 4.38
CA ILE A 34 4.31 1.26 3.85
C ILE A 34 4.62 1.35 2.35
N CYS A 35 3.67 1.91 1.60
CA CYS A 35 3.84 2.31 0.21
C CYS A 35 3.47 3.80 0.09
N PRO A 36 4.46 4.71 0.06
CA PRO A 36 4.21 6.13 -0.18
C PRO A 36 3.85 6.38 -1.65
N GLY A 37 3.06 7.41 -1.90
CA GLY A 37 2.56 7.76 -3.21
C GLY A 37 1.80 9.07 -3.19
N LYS A 38 0.94 9.25 -4.20
CA LYS A 38 0.07 10.41 -4.33
C LYS A 38 -1.30 10.05 -4.87
N ILE A 39 -2.29 10.86 -4.54
CA ILE A 39 -3.65 10.76 -5.08
C ILE A 39 -3.75 11.62 -6.33
N ILE A 40 -4.28 11.08 -7.43
CA ILE A 40 -4.58 11.87 -8.65
C ILE A 40 -5.98 12.49 -8.60
N ASP A 41 -6.31 13.35 -9.55
CA ASP A 41 -7.55 14.14 -9.60
C ASP A 41 -8.76 13.37 -10.17
N ARG A 42 -8.50 12.31 -10.93
CA ARG A 42 -9.51 11.46 -11.57
C ARG A 42 -9.10 9.99 -11.52
N LYS A 43 -10.07 9.09 -11.60
CA LYS A 43 -9.80 7.64 -11.67
C LYS A 43 -9.11 7.28 -12.99
N LYS A 44 -8.15 6.36 -12.94
CA LYS A 44 -7.52 5.71 -14.10
C LYS A 44 -7.38 4.21 -13.84
N GLY A 45 -7.43 3.41 -14.90
CA GLY A 45 -7.35 1.95 -14.79
C GLY A 45 -8.62 1.28 -14.27
N THR A 46 -8.67 -0.04 -14.45
CA THR A 46 -9.83 -0.89 -14.13
C THR A 46 -9.49 -2.06 -13.21
N HIS A 47 -8.21 -2.34 -12.99
CA HIS A 47 -7.75 -3.43 -12.13
C HIS A 47 -7.80 -3.05 -10.64
N GLY A 48 -7.69 -4.06 -9.78
CA GLY A 48 -7.59 -3.86 -8.34
C GLY A 48 -8.92 -3.45 -7.69
N PHE A 49 -8.84 -2.73 -6.58
CA PHE A 49 -10.00 -2.39 -5.75
C PHE A 49 -9.78 -1.11 -4.92
N GLY A 50 -10.86 -0.59 -4.34
CA GLY A 50 -10.81 0.54 -3.40
C GLY A 50 -10.19 1.80 -4.04
N TYR A 51 -9.08 2.26 -3.47
CA TYR A 51 -8.39 3.48 -3.91
C TYR A 51 -7.35 3.26 -5.02
N ASP A 52 -7.19 2.03 -5.50
CA ASP A 52 -6.23 1.70 -6.56
C ASP A 52 -6.34 2.61 -7.80
N PRO A 53 -7.55 2.98 -8.29
CA PRO A 53 -7.68 3.83 -9.48
C PRO A 53 -7.24 5.28 -9.31
N VAL A 54 -6.93 5.71 -8.09
CA VAL A 54 -6.55 7.11 -7.81
C VAL A 54 -5.20 7.21 -7.11
N PHE A 55 -4.52 6.10 -6.83
CA PHE A 55 -3.25 6.09 -6.11
C PHE A 55 -2.10 5.72 -7.04
N ILE A 56 -1.12 6.61 -7.14
CA ILE A 56 0.15 6.37 -7.84
C ILE A 56 1.24 6.16 -6.78
N PRO A 57 1.92 4.99 -6.72
CA PRO A 57 3.04 4.79 -5.82
C PRO A 57 4.25 5.61 -6.26
N ASN A 58 5.09 6.02 -5.30
CA ASN A 58 6.35 6.68 -5.62
C ASN A 58 7.21 5.76 -6.51
N GLY A 59 7.78 6.33 -7.58
CA GLY A 59 8.57 5.59 -8.56
C GLY A 59 7.76 5.01 -9.74
N SER A 60 6.46 5.30 -9.83
CA SER A 60 5.65 4.95 -11.00
C SER A 60 4.91 6.18 -11.57
N ALA A 61 4.51 6.08 -12.85
CA ALA A 61 3.58 6.99 -13.51
C ALA A 61 2.14 6.43 -13.57
N LYS A 62 1.96 5.14 -13.22
CA LYS A 62 0.67 4.44 -13.28
C LYS A 62 0.00 4.42 -11.91
N THR A 63 -1.33 4.46 -11.93
CA THR A 63 -2.12 4.10 -10.76
C THR A 63 -2.04 2.59 -10.51
N PHE A 64 -2.34 2.15 -9.29
CA PHE A 64 -2.42 0.71 -9.01
C PHE A 64 -3.48 -0.03 -9.85
N ALA A 65 -4.51 0.65 -10.34
CA ALA A 65 -5.51 0.04 -11.22
C ALA A 65 -5.08 -0.04 -12.69
N GLU A 66 -4.01 0.65 -13.08
CA GLU A 66 -3.37 0.54 -14.40
C GLU A 66 -2.25 -0.53 -14.41
N MET A 67 -1.91 -1.08 -13.24
CA MET A 67 -0.84 -2.07 -13.10
C MET A 67 -1.38 -3.50 -13.16
N GLU A 68 -0.64 -4.36 -13.85
CA GLU A 68 -0.77 -5.80 -13.69
C GLU A 68 -0.26 -6.25 -12.32
N GLN A 69 -0.65 -7.45 -11.88
CA GLN A 69 -0.31 -7.96 -10.56
C GLN A 69 1.21 -7.96 -10.29
N ALA A 70 2.01 -8.36 -11.28
CA ALA A 70 3.47 -8.39 -11.18
C ALA A 70 4.09 -7.00 -10.99
N GLU A 71 3.60 -5.99 -11.71
CA GLU A 71 4.06 -4.60 -11.58
C GLU A 71 3.67 -4.04 -10.20
N LYS A 72 2.43 -4.29 -9.77
CA LYS A 72 1.93 -3.87 -8.45
C LYS A 72 2.70 -4.51 -7.29
N ALA A 73 3.18 -5.74 -7.46
CA ALA A 73 3.92 -6.48 -6.43
C ALA A 73 5.23 -5.78 -6.00
N ILE A 74 5.83 -4.97 -6.88
CA ILE A 74 7.05 -4.19 -6.61
C ILE A 74 6.80 -3.16 -5.49
N PHE A 75 5.61 -2.57 -5.44
CA PHE A 75 5.26 -1.48 -4.52
C PHE A 75 4.49 -1.94 -3.29
N SER A 76 4.05 -3.20 -3.26
CA SER A 76 3.06 -3.72 -2.31
C SER A 76 3.44 -3.51 -0.85
N HIS A 77 2.68 -2.65 -0.16
CA HIS A 77 2.75 -2.43 1.28
C HIS A 77 2.42 -3.71 2.06
N ARG A 78 1.46 -4.52 1.59
CA ARG A 78 1.15 -5.81 2.20
C ARG A 78 2.33 -6.77 2.13
N ARG A 79 2.96 -6.91 0.96
CA ARG A 79 4.15 -7.75 0.79
C ARG A 79 5.26 -7.34 1.74
N LYS A 80 5.57 -6.04 1.84
CA LYS A 80 6.58 -5.53 2.78
C LYS A 80 6.28 -5.89 4.25
N ALA A 81 5.01 -5.86 4.66
CA ALA A 81 4.62 -6.27 6.01
C ALA A 81 4.79 -7.79 6.20
N THR A 82 4.35 -8.58 5.21
CA THR A 82 4.47 -10.05 5.21
C THR A 82 5.93 -10.50 5.20
N ASP A 83 6.79 -9.89 4.38
CA ASP A 83 8.22 -10.23 4.32
C ASP A 83 8.88 -10.02 5.69
N LYS A 84 8.54 -8.93 6.41
CA LYS A 84 9.03 -8.70 7.78
C LYS A 84 8.55 -9.75 8.77
N LEU A 85 7.29 -10.18 8.67
CA LEU A 85 6.75 -11.28 9.47
C LEU A 85 7.50 -12.58 9.16
N VAL A 86 7.68 -12.93 7.89
CA VAL A 86 8.38 -14.14 7.45
C VAL A 86 9.82 -14.14 7.94
N THR A 87 10.54 -13.02 7.79
CA THR A 87 11.90 -12.88 8.33
C THR A 87 11.92 -13.09 9.84
N PHE A 88 10.96 -12.54 10.58
CA PHE A 88 10.88 -12.76 12.02
C PHE A 88 10.65 -14.24 12.37
N LEU A 89 9.70 -14.90 11.70
CA LEU A 89 9.41 -16.31 11.94
C LEU A 89 10.59 -17.23 11.59
N ASN A 90 11.29 -16.95 10.49
CA ASN A 90 12.48 -17.71 10.09
C ASN A 90 13.65 -17.56 11.07
N ASN A 91 13.69 -16.49 11.86
CA ASN A 91 14.71 -16.28 12.89
C ASN A 91 14.32 -16.87 14.26
N LEU A 92 13.11 -17.41 14.40
CA LEU A 92 12.66 -18.09 15.62
C LEU A 92 12.92 -19.60 15.59
N ILE A 93 13.08 -20.17 14.39
CA ILE A 93 13.38 -21.59 14.13
C ILE A 93 14.89 -21.74 14.05
#